data_AF-A0A0G0SUF5-F1
#
_entry.id   AF-A0A0G0SUF5-F1
#
_cell.length_a   1.000
_cell.length_b   1.000
_cell.length_c   1.000
_cell.angle_alpha   90.00
_cell.angle_beta   90.00
_cell.angle_gamma   90.00
#
_symmetry.space_group_name_H-M   'P 1'
#
loop_
_entity.id
_entity.type
_entity.pdbx_description
1 polymer ?
#
loop_
_entity_poly.entity_id
_entity_poly.type
_entity_poly.pdbx_seq_one_letter_code
_entity_poly.pdbx_strand_id
1 'polypeptide(L)'
;QEEEQNFCTMDALICPDGSGVGRSGPKCEFEACQNKESFSGKLTQQGGDYFLVVPAPEGEGEITYAMPLKFSRISNVLGTLLNKHVKVKGAFTTGNTLEVDMIEETAPEVATTGVIAVGETKYINGVRITLNKIVEDSRCPADAVCIQAGKIVANVTLKSDTDLETINMADSDAPRGFDTWKVSLVSSAPFPLASNPVPFAKYKVTFRVEELKQNSATN
;
A
#
# COMPACT_ATOMS: atom_id res chain seq x y z
N GLN A 1 15.16 12.55 -46.73
CA GLN A 1 15.19 11.82 -45.45
C GLN A 1 13.74 11.47 -45.18
N GLU A 2 13.37 10.22 -45.43
CA GLU A 2 12.06 9.70 -45.01
C GLU A 2 12.13 9.51 -43.51
N GLU A 3 11.36 10.30 -42.75
CA GLU A 3 11.03 9.98 -41.38
C GLU A 3 10.12 8.75 -41.42
N GLU A 4 10.70 7.57 -41.21
CA GLU A 4 9.94 6.34 -41.00
C GLU A 4 9.14 6.54 -39.71
N GLN A 5 7.86 6.93 -39.84
CA GLN A 5 6.92 7.00 -38.72
C GLN A 5 6.69 5.56 -38.23
N ASN A 6 7.57 5.10 -37.33
CA ASN A 6 7.38 3.85 -36.63
C ASN A 6 6.23 4.03 -35.64
N PHE A 7 5.09 3.44 -35.97
CA PHE A 7 3.95 3.34 -35.06
C PHE A 7 4.23 2.21 -34.07
N CYS A 8 4.54 2.59 -32.83
CA CYS A 8 4.65 1.63 -31.72
C CYS A 8 3.26 1.18 -31.25
N THR A 9 3.16 -0.03 -30.70
CA THR A 9 1.92 -0.50 -30.07
C THR A 9 1.55 0.38 -28.88
N MET A 10 0.24 0.54 -28.63
CA MET A 10 -0.30 1.37 -27.55
C MET A 10 -0.34 0.64 -26.20
N ASP A 11 0.64 -0.24 -25.94
CA ASP A 11 0.74 -0.95 -24.67
C ASP A 11 1.13 0.04 -23.57
N ALA A 12 0.59 -0.16 -22.37
CA ALA A 12 0.98 0.58 -21.19
C ALA A 12 1.70 -0.34 -20.20
N LEU A 13 2.85 0.10 -19.71
CA LEU A 13 3.58 -0.53 -18.62
C LEU A 13 3.32 0.28 -17.35
N ILE A 14 2.86 -0.39 -16.29
CA ILE A 14 2.55 0.25 -15.02
C ILE A 14 3.82 0.38 -14.19
N CYS A 15 4.10 1.61 -13.78
CA CYS A 15 5.21 1.97 -12.92
C CYS A 15 4.89 1.76 -11.43
N PRO A 16 5.91 1.70 -10.55
CA PRO A 16 5.69 1.52 -9.11
C PRO A 16 4.87 2.64 -8.45
N ASP A 17 4.79 3.82 -9.09
CA ASP A 17 3.98 4.95 -8.63
C ASP A 17 2.53 4.93 -9.15
N GLY A 18 2.16 3.94 -9.99
CA GLY A 18 0.85 3.81 -10.61
C GLY A 18 0.70 4.52 -11.95
N SER A 19 1.70 5.29 -12.39
CA SER A 19 1.69 5.88 -13.72
C SER A 19 1.84 4.81 -14.80
N GLY A 20 1.23 5.03 -15.96
CA GLY A 20 1.40 4.19 -17.13
C GLY A 20 2.35 4.86 -18.12
N VAL A 21 3.39 4.14 -18.55
CA VAL A 21 4.30 4.58 -19.62
C VAL A 21 4.07 3.76 -20.89
N GLY A 22 4.13 4.43 -22.04
CA GLY A 22 3.95 3.81 -23.34
C GLY A 22 5.28 3.39 -23.98
N ARG A 23 5.18 2.81 -25.17
CA ARG A 23 6.34 2.53 -26.03
C ARG A 23 6.70 3.75 -26.86
N SER A 24 7.98 4.07 -26.98
CA SER A 24 8.45 5.15 -27.84
C SER A 24 9.86 4.90 -28.42
N GLY A 25 10.30 5.81 -29.29
CA GLY A 25 11.61 5.75 -29.94
C GLY A 25 11.70 4.73 -31.09
N PRO A 26 12.87 4.65 -31.75
CA PRO A 26 13.07 3.84 -32.96
C PRO A 26 12.95 2.32 -32.72
N LYS A 27 13.06 1.88 -31.45
CA LYS A 27 12.93 0.47 -31.05
C LYS A 27 11.59 0.13 -30.38
N CYS A 28 10.70 1.10 -30.21
CA CYS A 28 9.43 0.91 -29.49
C CYS A 28 9.61 0.28 -28.09
N GLU A 29 10.64 0.72 -27.37
CA GLU A 29 10.89 0.34 -25.97
C GLU A 29 9.99 1.16 -25.05
N PHE A 30 9.67 0.62 -23.87
CA PHE A 30 8.91 1.38 -22.89
C PHE A 30 9.74 2.56 -22.37
N GLU A 31 9.11 3.72 -22.27
CA GLU A 31 9.71 4.86 -21.57
C GLU A 31 10.05 4.47 -20.13
N ALA A 32 11.11 5.09 -19.60
CA ALA A 32 11.52 4.86 -18.23
C ALA A 32 10.47 5.39 -17.26
N CYS A 33 10.19 4.63 -16.21
CA CYS A 33 9.41 5.11 -15.07
C CYS A 33 10.07 6.32 -14.39
N GLN A 34 9.29 7.11 -13.66
CA GLN A 34 9.82 8.27 -12.95
C GLN A 34 10.75 7.84 -11.80
N ASN A 35 11.93 8.45 -11.75
CA ASN A 35 12.89 8.22 -10.67
C ASN A 35 12.43 8.89 -9.37
N LYS A 36 12.68 8.21 -8.25
CA LYS A 36 12.56 8.75 -6.89
C LYS A 36 13.93 8.68 -6.19
N GLU A 37 14.07 9.37 -5.06
CA GLU A 37 15.32 9.36 -4.29
C GLU A 37 15.73 7.94 -3.86
N SER A 38 14.74 7.11 -3.52
CA SER A 38 14.91 5.71 -3.13
C SER A 38 13.58 4.97 -3.13
N PHE A 39 13.63 3.65 -3.16
CA PHE A 39 12.49 2.76 -2.95
C PHE A 39 12.75 1.85 -1.76
N SER A 40 11.73 1.59 -0.94
CA SER A 40 11.82 0.70 0.22
C SER A 40 10.81 -0.44 0.06
N GLY A 41 11.26 -1.67 0.27
CA GLY A 41 10.41 -2.86 0.09
C GLY A 41 11.11 -4.15 0.49
N LYS A 42 10.44 -5.28 0.29
CA LYS A 42 11.01 -6.61 0.57
C LYS A 42 11.79 -7.10 -0.65
N LEU A 43 13.05 -7.49 -0.46
CA LEU A 43 13.85 -8.10 -1.53
C LEU A 43 13.46 -9.56 -1.70
N THR A 44 13.07 -9.97 -2.90
CA THR A 44 12.77 -11.37 -3.25
C THR A 44 13.55 -11.79 -4.50
N GLN A 45 13.66 -13.10 -4.72
CA GLN A 45 14.28 -13.66 -5.91
C GLN A 45 13.39 -14.75 -6.50
N GLN A 46 13.16 -14.70 -7.81
CA GLN A 46 12.39 -15.68 -8.56
C GLN A 46 13.08 -15.95 -9.89
N GLY A 47 13.35 -17.23 -10.20
CA GLY A 47 13.99 -17.60 -11.48
C GLY A 47 15.42 -17.07 -11.68
N GLY A 48 16.07 -16.59 -10.61
CA GLY A 48 17.39 -15.94 -10.68
C GLY A 48 17.31 -14.40 -10.68
N ASP A 49 16.15 -13.84 -11.03
CA ASP A 49 15.90 -12.41 -11.06
C ASP A 49 15.50 -11.88 -9.68
N TYR A 50 15.95 -10.67 -9.38
CA TYR A 50 15.67 -9.99 -8.11
C TYR A 50 14.52 -9.01 -8.27
N PHE A 51 13.65 -8.96 -7.27
CA PHE A 51 12.52 -8.05 -7.23
C PHE A 51 12.48 -7.30 -5.92
N LEU A 52 12.09 -6.02 -5.98
CA LEU A 52 11.65 -5.28 -4.81
C LEU A 52 10.14 -5.32 -4.75
N VAL A 53 9.60 -6.03 -3.76
CA VAL A 53 8.17 -6.08 -3.51
C VAL A 53 7.79 -4.85 -2.68
N VAL A 54 7.02 -3.95 -3.28
CA VAL A 54 6.48 -2.72 -2.67
C VAL A 54 4.95 -2.78 -2.63
N PRO A 55 4.26 -1.92 -1.84
CA PRO A 55 2.82 -1.79 -1.96
C PRO A 55 2.44 -1.42 -3.40
N ALA A 56 1.48 -2.14 -3.99
CA ALA A 56 1.02 -1.76 -5.31
C ALA A 56 0.24 -0.43 -5.26
N PRO A 57 0.36 0.40 -6.32
CA PRO A 57 -0.37 1.65 -6.43
C PRO A 57 -1.89 1.42 -6.37
N GLU A 58 -2.64 2.48 -6.11
CA GLU A 58 -4.10 2.43 -6.06
C GLU A 58 -4.69 1.92 -7.39
N GLY A 59 -5.61 0.96 -7.30
CA GLY A 59 -6.24 0.35 -8.47
C GLY A 59 -6.85 -1.03 -8.17
N GLU A 60 -7.59 -1.55 -9.14
CA GLU A 60 -8.05 -2.94 -9.15
C GLU A 60 -6.88 -3.85 -9.54
N GLY A 61 -6.49 -4.78 -8.66
CA GLY A 61 -5.38 -5.69 -8.94
C GLY A 61 -4.65 -6.14 -7.68
N GLU A 62 -3.41 -6.58 -7.84
CA GLU A 62 -2.54 -7.07 -6.75
C GLU A 62 -2.34 -5.98 -5.68
N ILE A 63 -2.14 -6.42 -4.43
CA ILE A 63 -1.86 -5.52 -3.30
C ILE A 63 -0.37 -5.15 -3.20
N THR A 64 0.48 -5.89 -3.91
CA THR A 64 1.92 -5.68 -3.99
C THR A 64 2.34 -5.50 -5.45
N TYR A 65 3.43 -4.76 -5.67
CA TYR A 65 4.06 -4.55 -6.97
C TYR A 65 5.47 -5.14 -6.89
N ALA A 66 5.76 -6.10 -7.77
CA ALA A 66 7.08 -6.71 -7.89
C ALA A 66 7.93 -5.90 -8.89
N MET A 67 8.72 -4.96 -8.38
CA MET A 67 9.60 -4.14 -9.21
C MET A 67 10.86 -4.92 -9.59
N PRO A 68 11.13 -5.19 -10.89
CA PRO A 68 12.34 -5.90 -11.29
C PRO A 68 13.58 -5.05 -11.02
N LEU A 69 14.61 -5.69 -10.47
CA LEU A 69 15.88 -5.06 -10.13
C LEU A 69 17.00 -5.63 -11.01
N LYS A 70 17.82 -4.73 -11.54
CA LYS A 70 19.05 -5.09 -12.26
C LYS A 70 20.26 -4.60 -11.49
N PHE A 71 21.11 -5.53 -11.08
CA PHE A 71 22.36 -5.22 -10.40
C PHE A 71 23.52 -5.32 -11.38
N SER A 72 24.25 -4.23 -11.58
CA SER A 72 25.45 -4.20 -12.43
C SER A 72 26.57 -5.11 -11.89
N ARG A 73 26.55 -5.43 -10.58
CA ARG A 73 27.44 -6.40 -9.94
C ARG A 73 26.65 -7.22 -8.92
N ILE A 74 26.61 -8.54 -9.12
CA ILE A 74 26.05 -9.46 -8.13
C ILE A 74 27.08 -9.60 -7.01
N SER A 75 26.72 -9.16 -5.80
CA SER A 75 27.53 -9.30 -4.59
C SER A 75 27.00 -10.43 -3.72
N ASN A 76 27.89 -11.12 -3.01
CA ASN A 76 27.54 -12.13 -2.01
C ASN A 76 26.58 -11.56 -0.93
N VAL A 77 26.61 -10.24 -0.73
CA VAL A 77 25.73 -9.51 0.18
C VAL A 77 24.25 -9.66 -0.22
N LEU A 78 23.91 -9.75 -1.51
CA LEU A 78 22.52 -9.88 -1.96
C LEU A 78 21.84 -11.13 -1.39
N GLY A 79 22.56 -12.25 -1.30
CA GLY A 79 22.05 -13.47 -0.69
C GLY A 79 21.66 -13.28 0.79
N THR A 80 22.39 -12.44 1.52
CA THR A 80 22.11 -12.13 2.94
C THR A 80 20.93 -11.18 3.14
N LEU A 81 20.57 -10.43 2.09
CA LEU A 81 19.45 -9.48 2.10
C LEU A 81 18.14 -10.10 1.57
N LEU A 82 18.18 -11.33 1.04
CA LEU A 82 16.98 -12.01 0.57
C LEU A 82 15.94 -12.14 1.68
N ASN A 83 14.69 -11.87 1.33
CA ASN A 83 13.52 -11.81 2.21
C ASN A 83 13.56 -10.72 3.29
N LYS A 84 14.58 -9.85 3.30
CA LYS A 84 14.66 -8.72 4.20
C LYS A 84 14.03 -7.46 3.59
N HIS A 85 13.69 -6.51 4.45
CA HIS A 85 13.36 -5.16 4.00
C HIS A 85 14.65 -4.42 3.66
N VAL A 86 14.65 -3.78 2.49
CA VAL A 86 15.79 -3.06 1.97
C VAL A 86 15.35 -1.71 1.43
N LYS A 87 16.26 -0.75 1.46
CA LYS A 87 16.18 0.52 0.75
C LYS A 87 17.12 0.44 -0.44
N VAL A 88 16.60 0.72 -1.64
CA VAL A 88 17.38 0.75 -2.88
C VAL A 88 17.40 2.14 -3.48
N LYS A 89 18.54 2.50 -4.07
CA LYS A 89 18.70 3.69 -4.92
C LYS A 89 19.18 3.26 -6.29
N GLY A 90 18.69 3.94 -7.31
CA GLY A 90 18.96 3.59 -8.69
C GLY A 90 18.17 4.45 -9.65
N ALA A 91 18.20 4.07 -10.93
CA ALA A 91 17.45 4.74 -11.96
C ALA A 91 16.75 3.75 -12.89
N PHE A 92 15.56 4.13 -13.35
CA PHE A 92 14.95 3.50 -14.51
C PHE A 92 15.62 4.04 -15.76
N THR A 93 16.24 3.15 -16.54
CA THR A 93 16.83 3.50 -17.85
C THR A 93 15.88 3.15 -19.00
N THR A 94 15.03 2.14 -18.81
CA THR A 94 14.00 1.70 -19.76
C THR A 94 12.91 0.92 -19.00
N GLY A 95 11.63 1.23 -19.23
CA GLY A 95 10.51 0.57 -18.53
C GLY A 95 10.56 0.71 -17.00
N ASN A 96 10.16 -0.35 -16.30
CA ASN A 96 10.09 -0.45 -14.83
C ASN A 96 11.25 -1.22 -14.17
N THR A 97 12.28 -1.59 -14.92
CA THR A 97 13.46 -2.23 -14.33
C THR A 97 14.35 -1.18 -13.71
N LEU A 98 14.51 -1.23 -12.39
CA LEU A 98 15.39 -0.33 -11.66
C LEU A 98 16.83 -0.85 -11.76
N GLU A 99 17.72 -0.08 -12.38
CA GLU A 99 19.15 -0.33 -12.30
C GLU A 99 19.66 0.16 -10.95
N VAL A 100 20.09 -0.77 -10.10
CA VAL A 100 20.39 -0.51 -8.69
C VAL A 100 21.84 -0.08 -8.51
N ASP A 101 22.02 1.10 -7.94
CA ASP A 101 23.33 1.66 -7.56
C ASP A 101 23.71 1.33 -6.12
N MET A 102 22.71 1.32 -5.23
CA MET A 102 22.90 1.12 -3.79
C MET A 102 21.75 0.29 -3.22
N ILE A 103 22.07 -0.61 -2.31
CA ILE A 103 21.12 -1.38 -1.51
C ILE A 103 21.61 -1.47 -0.07
N GLU A 104 20.71 -1.26 0.88
CA GLU A 104 20.97 -1.41 2.30
C GLU A 104 19.77 -2.07 2.99
N GLU A 105 20.05 -2.89 4.02
CA GLU A 105 19.00 -3.41 4.90
C GLU A 105 18.37 -2.25 5.67
N THR A 106 17.04 -2.22 5.73
CA THR A 106 16.31 -1.25 6.52
C THR A 106 15.29 -1.96 7.39
N ALA A 107 14.94 -1.35 8.52
CA ALA A 107 13.75 -1.75 9.23
C ALA A 107 12.53 -1.55 8.29
N PRO A 108 11.49 -2.40 8.39
CA PRO A 108 10.26 -2.17 7.65
C PRO A 108 9.69 -0.80 8.05
N GLU A 109 9.68 0.17 7.14
CA GLU A 109 8.92 1.43 7.28
C GLU A 109 7.42 1.19 7.07
N VAL A 110 6.93 0.07 7.60
CA VAL A 110 5.55 -0.32 7.41
C VAL A 110 4.76 0.40 8.49
N ALA A 111 4.08 1.47 8.09
CA ALA A 111 3.14 2.13 8.96
C ALA A 111 2.12 1.09 9.43
N THR A 112 2.17 0.72 10.70
CA THR A 112 1.18 -0.17 11.34
C THR A 112 -0.12 0.57 11.63
N THR A 113 -0.13 1.88 11.40
CA THR A 113 -1.31 2.73 11.48
C THR A 113 -1.40 3.62 10.25
N GLY A 114 -2.63 3.96 9.85
CA GLY A 114 -2.84 4.85 8.72
C GLY A 114 -4.19 5.54 8.80
N VAL A 115 -4.16 6.84 8.53
CA VAL A 115 -5.36 7.66 8.36
C VAL A 115 -5.84 7.54 6.91
N ILE A 116 -7.14 7.28 6.74
CA ILE A 116 -7.82 7.09 5.45
C ILE A 116 -9.07 7.98 5.43
N ALA A 117 -9.25 8.81 4.40
CA ALA A 117 -10.49 9.57 4.23
C ALA A 117 -11.60 8.71 3.62
N VAL A 118 -12.86 9.10 3.80
CA VAL A 118 -13.98 8.38 3.17
C VAL A 118 -13.84 8.42 1.65
N GLY A 119 -13.92 7.25 1.02
CA GLY A 119 -13.71 7.03 -0.42
C GLY A 119 -12.25 6.74 -0.80
N GLU A 120 -11.30 6.86 0.12
CA GLU A 120 -9.88 6.56 -0.15
C GLU A 120 -9.52 5.12 0.18
N THR A 121 -8.42 4.67 -0.43
CA THR A 121 -7.79 3.37 -0.20
C THR A 121 -6.36 3.57 0.28
N LYS A 122 -5.91 2.77 1.24
CA LYS A 122 -4.53 2.82 1.73
C LYS A 122 -4.00 1.45 2.08
N TYR A 123 -2.74 1.20 1.73
CA TYR A 123 -2.02 0.01 2.18
C TYR A 123 -1.39 0.26 3.56
N ILE A 124 -1.69 -0.63 4.51
CA ILE A 124 -1.20 -0.59 5.90
C ILE A 124 -0.82 -2.01 6.26
N ASN A 125 0.47 -2.28 6.47
CA ASN A 125 1.00 -3.54 6.98
C ASN A 125 0.38 -4.80 6.35
N GLY A 126 0.48 -4.95 5.02
CA GLY A 126 -0.02 -6.15 4.33
C GLY A 126 -1.46 -6.07 3.85
N VAL A 127 -2.24 -5.12 4.36
CA VAL A 127 -3.67 -5.01 4.04
C VAL A 127 -3.93 -3.71 3.28
N ARG A 128 -4.59 -3.82 2.13
CA ARG A 128 -5.18 -2.68 1.43
C ARG A 128 -6.57 -2.43 2.01
N ILE A 129 -6.76 -1.27 2.63
CA ILE A 129 -7.99 -0.88 3.31
C ILE A 129 -8.67 0.23 2.51
N THR A 130 -9.92 0.02 2.12
CA THR A 130 -10.79 1.05 1.53
C THR A 130 -11.84 1.47 2.55
N LEU A 131 -11.90 2.76 2.87
CA LEU A 131 -12.95 3.31 3.71
C LEU A 131 -14.15 3.70 2.84
N ASN A 132 -15.14 2.82 2.72
CA ASN A 132 -16.27 3.04 1.82
C ASN A 132 -17.18 4.17 2.29
N LYS A 133 -17.57 4.15 3.58
CA LYS A 133 -18.43 5.18 4.21
C LYS A 133 -18.44 5.05 5.72
N ILE A 134 -18.84 6.12 6.41
CA ILE A 134 -19.30 6.05 7.79
C ILE A 134 -20.76 5.56 7.78
N VAL A 135 -21.06 4.56 8.60
CA VAL A 135 -22.40 3.97 8.76
C VAL A 135 -23.13 4.66 9.91
N GLU A 136 -22.44 4.88 11.03
CA GLU A 136 -23.00 5.47 12.24
C GLU A 136 -21.91 6.26 12.96
N ASP A 137 -22.27 7.40 13.54
CA ASP A 137 -21.46 8.11 14.53
C ASP A 137 -22.35 8.52 15.69
N SER A 138 -22.33 7.73 16.76
CA SER A 138 -23.04 7.97 18.01
C SER A 138 -22.09 8.41 19.13
N ARG A 139 -20.83 8.74 18.82
CA ARG A 139 -19.85 9.22 19.80
C ARG A 139 -20.41 10.46 20.52
N CYS A 140 -20.16 10.53 21.82
CA CYS A 140 -20.66 11.65 22.62
C CYS A 140 -20.10 12.96 22.07
N PRO A 141 -20.94 13.92 21.61
CA PRO A 141 -20.45 15.18 21.07
C PRO A 141 -19.63 15.97 22.10
N ALA A 142 -18.60 16.69 21.65
CA ALA A 142 -17.71 17.43 22.55
C ALA A 142 -18.43 18.59 23.29
N ASP A 143 -19.56 19.05 22.79
CA ASP A 143 -20.41 20.11 23.34
C ASP A 143 -21.68 19.57 24.03
N ALA A 144 -21.73 18.28 24.34
CA ALA A 144 -22.86 17.63 24.99
C ALA A 144 -22.44 16.84 26.25
N VAL A 145 -23.42 16.57 27.12
CA VAL A 145 -23.24 15.68 28.28
C VAL A 145 -23.98 14.38 28.00
N CYS A 146 -23.24 13.28 27.86
CA CYS A 146 -23.82 11.97 27.60
C CYS A 146 -23.79 11.06 28.83
N ILE A 147 -24.82 10.24 28.96
CA ILE A 147 -24.94 9.22 30.01
C ILE A 147 -24.36 7.85 29.59
N GLN A 148 -24.14 7.62 28.29
CA GLN A 148 -23.69 6.35 27.72
C GLN A 148 -22.49 6.57 26.78
N ALA A 149 -21.62 5.57 26.68
CA ALA A 149 -20.53 5.56 25.71
C ALA A 149 -21.08 5.29 24.30
N GLY A 150 -20.82 6.23 23.39
CA GLY A 150 -21.12 6.09 21.97
C GLY A 150 -20.01 5.38 21.20
N LYS A 151 -20.22 5.18 19.89
CA LYS A 151 -19.24 4.56 18.99
C LYS A 151 -19.29 5.18 17.61
N ILE A 152 -18.28 4.91 16.80
CA ILE A 152 -18.34 5.14 15.36
C ILE A 152 -18.28 3.79 14.63
N VAL A 153 -19.11 3.61 13.61
CA VAL A 153 -19.13 2.43 12.76
C VAL A 153 -18.82 2.85 11.32
N ALA A 154 -17.82 2.21 10.71
CA ALA A 154 -17.45 2.42 9.31
C ALA A 154 -17.68 1.16 8.50
N ASN A 155 -18.09 1.31 7.24
CA ASN A 155 -18.07 0.24 6.26
C ASN A 155 -16.72 0.26 5.54
N VAL A 156 -16.03 -0.86 5.57
CA VAL A 156 -14.63 -0.99 5.17
C VAL A 156 -14.48 -2.21 4.29
N THR A 157 -13.72 -2.08 3.20
CA THR A 157 -13.25 -3.21 2.39
C THR A 157 -11.79 -3.49 2.72
N LEU A 158 -11.50 -4.72 3.12
CA LEU A 158 -10.16 -5.22 3.40
C LEU A 158 -9.74 -6.14 2.25
N LYS A 159 -8.53 -5.96 1.75
CA LYS A 159 -7.95 -6.79 0.69
C LYS A 159 -6.53 -7.21 1.06
N SER A 160 -6.26 -8.51 1.00
CA SER A 160 -4.91 -9.10 1.01
C SER A 160 -4.57 -9.62 -0.39
N ASP A 161 -3.52 -10.43 -0.50
CA ASP A 161 -3.18 -11.18 -1.70
C ASP A 161 -4.18 -12.32 -1.99
N THR A 162 -4.73 -12.93 -0.95
CA THR A 162 -5.64 -14.08 -1.01
C THR A 162 -7.11 -13.73 -0.80
N ASP A 163 -7.39 -12.75 0.07
CA ASP A 163 -8.72 -12.50 0.61
C ASP A 163 -9.24 -11.10 0.26
N LEU A 164 -10.56 -10.99 0.16
CA LEU A 164 -11.30 -9.75 0.00
C LEU A 164 -12.58 -9.81 0.83
N GLU A 165 -12.72 -8.91 1.80
CA GLU A 165 -13.91 -8.81 2.65
C GLU A 165 -14.44 -7.38 2.69
N THR A 166 -15.77 -7.22 2.74
CA THR A 166 -16.41 -5.93 3.05
C THR A 166 -17.26 -6.08 4.30
N ILE A 167 -16.97 -5.27 5.31
CA ILE A 167 -17.49 -5.43 6.66
C ILE A 167 -17.80 -4.07 7.29
N ASN A 168 -18.62 -4.09 8.34
CA ASN A 168 -18.77 -2.94 9.24
C ASN A 168 -17.87 -3.15 10.46
N MET A 169 -17.09 -2.12 10.81
CA MET A 169 -16.18 -2.13 11.97
C MET A 169 -16.47 -0.92 12.85
N ALA A 170 -16.51 -1.14 14.17
CA ALA A 170 -16.59 -0.07 15.15
C ALA A 170 -15.23 0.24 15.81
N ASP A 171 -15.05 1.45 16.32
CA ASP A 171 -13.89 1.82 17.17
C ASP A 171 -13.83 1.03 18.49
N SER A 172 -15.00 0.57 18.96
CA SER A 172 -15.13 -0.23 20.18
C SER A 172 -14.91 -1.73 19.97
N ASP A 173 -14.78 -2.20 18.72
CA ASP A 173 -14.65 -3.63 18.43
C ASP A 173 -13.25 -4.13 18.81
N ALA A 174 -13.16 -5.42 19.19
CA ALA A 174 -11.87 -6.08 19.31
C ALA A 174 -11.17 -6.16 17.94
N PRO A 175 -9.82 -6.20 17.88
CA PRO A 175 -9.09 -6.36 16.62
C PRO A 175 -9.60 -7.56 15.82
N ARG A 176 -10.00 -7.32 14.58
CA ARG A 176 -10.59 -8.34 13.71
C ARG A 176 -9.50 -9.04 12.92
N GLY A 177 -9.50 -10.37 12.94
CA GLY A 177 -8.64 -11.17 12.06
C GLY A 177 -9.05 -11.03 10.58
N PHE A 178 -8.07 -10.93 9.70
CA PHE A 178 -8.20 -10.89 8.24
C PHE A 178 -6.92 -11.47 7.63
N ASP A 179 -7.01 -12.64 6.98
CA ASP A 179 -5.87 -13.45 6.54
C ASP A 179 -4.82 -13.66 7.67
N THR A 180 -3.61 -13.11 7.53
CA THR A 180 -2.50 -13.18 8.48
C THR A 180 -2.40 -11.94 9.38
N TRP A 181 -3.42 -11.07 9.33
CA TRP A 181 -3.44 -9.75 9.98
C TRP A 181 -4.60 -9.59 10.96
N LYS A 182 -4.44 -8.65 11.90
CA LYS A 182 -5.48 -8.07 12.74
C LYS A 182 -5.67 -6.62 12.34
N VAL A 183 -6.90 -6.24 12.04
CA VAL A 183 -7.28 -4.88 11.66
C VAL A 183 -8.19 -4.28 12.73
N SER A 184 -7.91 -3.04 13.12
CA SER A 184 -8.71 -2.27 14.09
C SER A 184 -9.00 -0.87 13.58
N LEU A 185 -10.21 -0.40 13.86
CA LEU A 185 -10.55 1.03 13.79
C LEU A 185 -10.14 1.64 15.13
N VAL A 186 -9.19 2.59 15.13
CA VAL A 186 -8.61 3.12 16.38
C VAL A 186 -9.18 4.48 16.75
N SER A 187 -9.43 5.33 15.75
CA SER A 187 -9.98 6.66 15.97
C SER A 187 -10.58 7.22 14.70
N SER A 188 -11.36 8.30 14.81
CA SER A 188 -11.85 9.04 13.66
C SER A 188 -11.95 10.52 13.95
N ALA A 189 -11.77 11.31 12.90
CA ALA A 189 -11.89 12.76 12.89
C ALA A 189 -12.84 13.21 11.77
N PRO A 190 -13.56 14.33 11.95
CA PRO A 190 -13.63 15.12 13.17
C PRO A 190 -14.39 14.41 14.30
N PHE A 191 -14.26 14.95 15.51
CA PHE A 191 -15.11 14.56 16.64
C PHE A 191 -16.46 15.28 16.52
N PRO A 192 -17.60 14.64 16.82
CA PRO A 192 -18.91 15.23 16.55
C PRO A 192 -19.19 16.43 17.46
N LEU A 193 -19.96 17.39 16.91
CA LEU A 193 -20.53 18.52 17.63
C LEU A 193 -22.05 18.49 17.43
N ALA A 194 -22.81 18.59 18.52
CA ALA A 194 -24.27 18.65 18.48
C ALA A 194 -24.76 19.94 17.83
N SER A 195 -24.04 21.04 18.06
CA SER A 195 -24.33 22.36 17.47
C SER A 195 -24.05 22.43 15.96
N ASN A 196 -23.12 21.61 15.44
CA ASN A 196 -22.69 21.69 14.05
C ASN A 196 -22.26 20.30 13.52
N PRO A 197 -23.21 19.47 13.07
CA PRO A 197 -22.90 18.13 12.57
C PRO A 197 -22.08 18.20 11.27
N VAL A 198 -21.02 17.39 11.19
CA VAL A 198 -20.16 17.32 10.01
C VAL A 198 -20.64 16.21 9.07
N PRO A 199 -20.72 16.44 7.75
CA PRO A 199 -21.04 15.39 6.78
C PRO A 199 -20.04 14.23 6.84
N PHE A 200 -20.53 12.99 6.85
CA PHE A 200 -19.72 11.78 6.90
C PHE A 200 -18.65 11.68 5.81
N ALA A 201 -18.90 12.24 4.62
CA ALA A 201 -17.91 12.27 3.54
C ALA A 201 -16.63 13.04 3.89
N LYS A 202 -16.63 13.89 4.93
CA LYS A 202 -15.44 14.63 5.39
C LYS A 202 -14.63 13.88 6.45
N TYR A 203 -15.08 12.69 6.85
CA TYR A 203 -14.43 11.95 7.92
C TYR A 203 -13.14 11.31 7.43
N LYS A 204 -12.21 11.20 8.39
CA LYS A 204 -10.98 10.42 8.28
C LYS A 204 -10.93 9.44 9.42
N VAL A 205 -10.52 8.21 9.15
CA VAL A 205 -10.45 7.14 10.13
C VAL A 205 -9.02 6.64 10.22
N THR A 206 -8.53 6.45 11.45
CA THR A 206 -7.23 5.83 11.71
C THR A 206 -7.43 4.34 11.91
N PHE A 207 -6.84 3.55 11.03
CA PHE A 207 -6.77 2.10 11.16
C PHE A 207 -5.42 1.68 11.75
N ARG A 208 -5.41 0.53 12.43
CA ARG A 208 -4.19 -0.18 12.84
C ARG A 208 -4.22 -1.58 12.25
N VAL A 209 -3.07 -2.04 11.77
CA VAL A 209 -2.86 -3.38 11.23
C VAL A 209 -1.65 -4.02 11.89
N GLU A 210 -1.85 -5.19 12.48
CA GLU A 210 -0.84 -5.97 13.21
C GLU A 210 -0.84 -7.41 12.71
N GLU A 211 0.28 -8.11 12.77
CA GLU A 211 0.28 -9.55 12.46
C GLU A 211 -0.61 -10.31 13.45
N LEU A 212 -1.39 -11.26 12.95
CA LEU A 212 -1.91 -12.35 13.76
C LEU A 212 -0.68 -13.14 14.23
N LYS A 213 -0.13 -12.81 15.41
CA LYS A 213 0.91 -13.64 16.03
C LYS A 213 0.41 -15.08 16.01
N GLN A 214 0.98 -15.90 15.11
CA GLN A 214 0.86 -17.33 15.25
C GLN A 214 1.54 -17.63 16.57
N ASN A 215 0.79 -18.18 17.53
CA ASN A 215 1.44 -18.78 18.68
C ASN A 215 2.44 -19.78 18.10
N SER A 216 3.73 -19.45 18.17
CA SER A 216 4.80 -20.41 18.03
C SER A 216 4.55 -21.42 19.13
N ALA A 217 3.82 -22.48 18.79
CA ALA A 217 3.69 -23.66 19.60
C ALA A 217 5.10 -24.23 19.71
N THR A 218 5.76 -23.91 20.81
CA THR A 218 6.87 -24.70 21.31
C THR A 218 6.32 -26.10 21.56
N ASN A 219 6.78 -27.06 20.76
CA ASN A 219 6.94 -28.46 21.15
C ASN A 219 8.04 -29.07 20.30
#